data_AF-X1CBS0-F1
#
_entry.id   AF-X1CBS0-F1
#
_cell.length_a   1.000
_cell.length_b   1.000
_cell.length_c   1.000
_cell.angle_alpha   90.00
_cell.angle_beta   90.00
_cell.angle_gamma   90.00
#
_symmetry.space_group_name_H-M   'P 1'
#
loop_
_entity.id
_entity.type
_entity.pdbx_description
1 polymer ?
#
loop_
_entity_poly.entity_id
_entity_poly.type
_entity_poly.pdbx_seq_one_letter_code
_entity_poly.pdbx_strand_id
1 'polypeptide(L)'
;MEDYYSNFSIFSEISPDILDFVRRNILINAKARNLLAIDTVYKSFKDVSGLKEETDKIVKMGFDGKLVIHPGQIEIINTSFTPTKEEIERMEVILENKDRIEKEGAISINGIMYDPPHLRWAQKVKDYLDRIK
;
A
#
# COMPACT_ATOMS: atom_id res chain seq x y z
N MET A 1 -17.70 -2.09 -5.71
CA MET A 1 -17.88 -3.38 -5.00
C MET A 1 -19.26 -4.00 -5.30
N GLU A 2 -20.36 -3.24 -5.21
CA GLU A 2 -21.73 -3.75 -5.48
C GLU A 2 -21.90 -4.34 -6.88
N ASP A 3 -21.39 -3.67 -7.93
CA ASP A 3 -21.43 -4.21 -9.30
C ASP A 3 -20.57 -5.48 -9.48
N TYR A 4 -19.61 -5.73 -8.59
CA TYR A 4 -18.85 -6.97 -8.59
C TYR A 4 -19.66 -8.09 -7.96
N TYR A 5 -20.27 -7.86 -6.79
CA TYR A 5 -21.11 -8.85 -6.11
C TYR A 5 -22.24 -9.36 -6.98
N SER A 6 -22.92 -8.47 -7.71
CA SER A 6 -24.07 -8.81 -8.54
C SER A 6 -23.74 -9.78 -9.68
N ASN A 7 -22.48 -9.84 -10.12
CA ASN A 7 -22.05 -10.73 -11.20
C ASN A 7 -21.63 -12.13 -10.72
N PHE A 8 -21.30 -12.29 -9.43
CA PHE A 8 -20.82 -13.56 -8.88
C PHE A 8 -21.85 -14.27 -8.00
N SER A 9 -22.77 -13.53 -7.38
CA SER A 9 -23.82 -14.11 -6.55
C SER A 9 -25.10 -13.30 -6.64
N ILE A 10 -26.22 -14.01 -6.76
CA ILE A 10 -27.57 -13.45 -6.75
C ILE A 10 -28.19 -13.42 -5.34
N PHE A 11 -27.55 -14.05 -4.33
CA PHE A 11 -28.17 -14.27 -3.02
C PHE A 11 -27.32 -13.82 -1.81
N SER A 12 -26.02 -13.56 -1.97
CA SER A 12 -25.15 -13.24 -0.83
C SER A 12 -24.00 -12.31 -1.20
N GLU A 13 -23.44 -11.65 -0.19
CA GLU A 13 -22.09 -11.09 -0.32
C GLU A 13 -21.11 -12.20 -0.69
N ILE A 14 -20.14 -11.89 -1.54
CA ILE A 14 -19.05 -12.82 -1.87
C ILE A 14 -18.22 -13.01 -0.60
N SER A 15 -17.73 -14.23 -0.39
CA SER A 15 -16.89 -14.53 0.76
C SER A 15 -15.63 -13.65 0.77
N PRO A 16 -15.15 -13.21 1.96
CA PRO A 16 -13.99 -12.33 2.06
C PRO A 16 -12.71 -12.86 1.37
N ASP A 17 -12.52 -14.18 1.33
CA ASP A 17 -11.36 -14.82 0.70
C ASP A 17 -11.35 -14.67 -0.84
N ILE A 18 -12.52 -14.74 -1.48
CA ILE A 18 -12.66 -14.51 -2.92
C ILE A 18 -12.43 -13.03 -3.22
N LEU A 19 -12.98 -12.12 -2.40
CA LEU A 19 -12.72 -10.69 -2.56
C LEU A 19 -11.21 -10.37 -2.46
N ASP A 20 -10.52 -10.96 -1.49
CA ASP A 20 -9.07 -10.85 -1.36
C ASP A 20 -8.33 -11.44 -2.56
N PHE A 21 -8.79 -12.56 -3.12
CA PHE A 21 -8.22 -13.13 -4.34
C PHE A 21 -8.32 -12.16 -5.53
N VAL A 22 -9.48 -11.51 -5.68
CA VAL A 22 -9.75 -10.56 -6.76
C VAL A 22 -8.90 -9.31 -6.60
N ARG A 23 -8.83 -8.75 -5.38
CA ARG A 23 -7.95 -7.62 -5.04
C ARG A 23 -6.50 -7.92 -5.42
N ARG A 24 -5.99 -9.10 -5.05
CA ARG A 24 -4.63 -9.54 -5.41
C ARG A 24 -4.44 -9.63 -6.92
N ASN A 25 -5.42 -10.18 -7.65
CA ASN A 25 -5.35 -10.31 -9.11
C ASN A 25 -5.29 -8.94 -9.79
N ILE A 26 -6.14 -7.99 -9.38
CA ILE A 26 -6.15 -6.62 -9.89
C ILE A 26 -4.80 -5.96 -9.62
N LEU A 27 -4.33 -6.02 -8.38
CA LEU A 27 -3.07 -5.45 -7.96
C LEU A 27 -1.90 -5.97 -8.81
N ILE A 28 -1.73 -7.29 -8.92
CA ILE A 28 -0.63 -7.90 -9.68
C ILE A 28 -0.68 -7.43 -11.14
N ASN A 29 -1.86 -7.43 -11.76
CA ASN A 29 -2.03 -7.03 -13.16
C ASN A 29 -1.77 -5.53 -13.40
N ALA A 30 -2.16 -4.67 -12.45
CA ALA A 30 -1.91 -3.24 -12.50
C ALA A 30 -0.41 -2.95 -12.37
N LYS A 31 0.25 -3.52 -11.34
CA LYS A 31 1.68 -3.31 -11.10
C LYS A 31 2.55 -3.84 -12.24
N ALA A 32 2.21 -4.99 -12.81
CA ALA A 32 2.91 -5.54 -13.99
C ALA A 32 2.86 -4.62 -15.22
N ARG A 33 1.90 -3.69 -15.27
CA ARG A 33 1.71 -2.71 -16.34
C ARG A 33 2.06 -1.29 -15.94
N ASN A 34 2.68 -1.09 -14.77
CA ASN A 34 2.97 0.22 -14.20
C ASN A 34 1.72 1.13 -14.08
N LEU A 35 0.56 0.53 -13.81
CA LEU A 35 -0.69 1.24 -13.57
C LEU A 35 -0.97 1.38 -12.07
N LEU A 36 -1.74 2.40 -11.70
CA LEU A 36 -2.25 2.57 -10.35
C LEU A 36 -3.26 1.47 -10.02
N ALA A 37 -3.15 0.90 -8.81
CA ALA A 37 -4.12 -0.01 -8.23
C ALA A 37 -4.88 0.74 -7.12
N ILE A 38 -6.17 1.00 -7.33
CA ILE A 38 -7.02 1.68 -6.36
C ILE A 38 -7.99 0.68 -5.76
N ASP A 39 -8.02 0.56 -4.43
CA ASP A 39 -8.98 -0.29 -3.73
C ASP A 39 -10.37 0.36 -3.69
N THR A 40 -11.38 -0.48 -3.53
CA THR A 40 -12.78 -0.07 -3.47
C THR A 40 -13.15 0.59 -2.13
N VAL A 41 -14.36 1.14 -2.09
CA VAL A 41 -14.98 1.77 -0.92
C VAL A 41 -15.12 0.82 0.27
N TYR A 42 -15.03 1.36 1.49
CA TYR A 42 -15.47 0.70 2.72
C TYR A 42 -16.85 1.23 3.12
N LYS A 43 -17.87 0.35 3.15
CA LYS A 43 -19.28 0.77 3.23
C LYS A 43 -19.70 1.28 4.61
N SER A 44 -19.15 0.68 5.68
CA SER A 44 -19.55 1.00 7.06
C SER A 44 -18.86 2.27 7.54
N PHE A 45 -19.30 3.44 7.09
CA PHE A 45 -18.62 4.71 7.38
C PHE A 45 -18.56 5.07 8.89
N LYS A 46 -19.41 4.46 9.72
CA LYS A 46 -19.39 4.63 11.19
C LYS A 46 -18.38 3.70 11.87
N ASP A 47 -17.94 2.64 11.20
CA ASP A 47 -16.93 1.71 11.73
C ASP A 47 -15.53 2.19 11.36
N VAL A 48 -15.03 3.11 12.18
CA VAL A 48 -13.69 3.69 12.05
C VAL A 48 -12.60 2.64 12.24
N SER A 49 -12.79 1.72 13.18
CA SER A 49 -11.84 0.63 13.47
C SER A 49 -11.69 -0.32 12.29
N GLY A 50 -12.80 -0.81 11.75
CA GLY A 50 -12.80 -1.71 10.60
C GLY A 50 -12.27 -1.04 9.34
N LEU A 51 -12.54 0.26 9.15
CA LEU A 51 -11.93 1.03 8.07
C LEU A 51 -10.41 1.06 8.19
N LYS A 52 -9.87 1.32 9.38
CA LYS A 52 -8.41 1.38 9.62
C LYS A 52 -7.76 0.03 9.36
N GLU A 53 -8.32 -1.05 9.90
CA GLU A 53 -7.80 -2.41 9.72
C GLU A 53 -7.80 -2.83 8.25
N GLU A 54 -8.91 -2.61 7.52
CA GLU A 54 -8.96 -2.94 6.10
C GLU A 54 -7.98 -2.07 5.31
N THR A 55 -7.90 -0.77 5.59
CA THR A 55 -7.00 0.12 4.86
C THR A 55 -5.53 -0.26 5.08
N ASP A 56 -5.13 -0.59 6.31
CA ASP A 56 -3.76 -1.05 6.59
C ASP A 56 -3.43 -2.34 5.84
N LYS A 57 -4.38 -3.27 5.73
CA LYS A 57 -4.21 -4.48 4.92
C LYS A 57 -3.98 -4.13 3.45
N ILE A 58 -4.77 -3.20 2.91
CA ILE A 58 -4.70 -2.76 1.51
C ILE A 58 -3.39 -2.03 1.21
N VAL A 59 -2.91 -1.18 2.11
CA VAL A 59 -1.59 -0.53 2.01
C VAL A 59 -0.48 -1.58 2.00
N LYS A 60 -0.51 -2.54 2.93
CA LYS A 60 0.46 -3.66 2.98
C LYS A 60 0.42 -4.56 1.75
N MET A 61 -0.73 -4.70 1.11
CA MET A 61 -0.83 -5.41 -0.17
C MET A 61 -0.10 -4.65 -1.28
N GLY A 62 0.00 -3.32 -1.20
CA GLY A 62 0.70 -2.47 -2.18
C GLY A 62 -0.21 -1.69 -3.12
N PHE A 63 -1.48 -1.50 -2.76
CA PHE A 63 -2.37 -0.58 -3.47
C PHE A 63 -1.87 0.87 -3.35
N ASP A 64 -2.24 1.71 -4.31
CA ASP A 64 -1.83 3.12 -4.40
C ASP A 64 -2.86 4.09 -3.79
N GLY A 65 -4.06 3.60 -3.45
CA GLY A 65 -5.11 4.39 -2.86
C GLY A 65 -6.38 3.58 -2.58
N LYS A 66 -7.37 4.23 -2.00
CA LYS A 66 -8.69 3.66 -1.68
C LYS A 66 -9.79 4.67 -1.98
N LEU A 67 -10.89 4.22 -2.57
CA LEU A 67 -12.05 5.08 -2.81
C LEU A 67 -12.74 5.46 -1.49
N VAL A 68 -13.23 6.70 -1.44
CA VAL A 68 -13.93 7.28 -0.28
C VAL A 68 -15.39 7.55 -0.63
N ILE A 69 -16.29 7.30 0.31
CA ILE A 69 -17.74 7.61 0.18
C ILE A 69 -18.22 8.63 1.22
N HIS A 70 -17.41 8.93 2.22
CA HIS A 70 -17.78 9.87 3.28
C HIS A 70 -16.55 10.69 3.73
N PRO A 71 -16.68 12.02 3.94
CA PRO A 71 -15.54 12.87 4.34
C PRO A 71 -14.79 12.38 5.58
N GLY A 72 -15.51 11.82 6.56
CA GLY A 72 -14.92 11.25 7.79
C GLY A 72 -13.99 10.05 7.58
N GLN A 73 -13.87 9.51 6.36
CA GLN A 73 -12.93 8.43 6.04
C GLN A 73 -11.57 8.95 5.57
N ILE A 74 -11.50 10.21 5.11
CA ILE A 74 -10.34 10.78 4.42
C ILE A 74 -9.10 10.77 5.33
N GLU A 75 -9.23 11.26 6.56
CA GLU A 75 -8.10 11.36 7.49
C GLU A 75 -7.51 9.98 7.82
N ILE A 76 -8.37 9.01 8.15
CA ILE A 76 -7.96 7.65 8.50
C ILE A 76 -7.25 6.98 7.31
N ILE A 77 -7.81 7.12 6.11
CA ILE A 77 -7.23 6.53 4.90
C ILE A 77 -5.89 7.18 4.58
N ASN A 78 -5.82 8.51 4.53
CA ASN A 78 -4.58 9.23 4.23
C ASN A 78 -3.48 8.91 5.26
N THR A 79 -3.83 8.78 6.53
CA THR A 79 -2.91 8.38 7.59
C THR A 79 -2.32 7.00 7.33
N SER A 80 -3.15 6.02 6.93
CA SER A 80 -2.66 4.67 6.57
C SER A 80 -1.77 4.65 5.34
N PHE A 81 -2.01 5.53 4.36
CA PHE A 81 -1.16 5.65 3.16
C PHE A 81 0.09 6.53 3.38
N THR A 82 0.23 7.15 4.55
CA THR A 82 1.41 7.96 4.88
C THR A 82 2.49 7.07 5.51
N PRO A 83 3.74 7.10 5.01
CA PRO A 83 4.83 6.32 5.59
C PRO A 83 4.99 6.58 7.08
N THR A 84 5.25 5.53 7.86
CA THR A 84 5.49 5.67 9.30
C THR A 84 6.86 6.30 9.56
N LYS A 85 7.09 6.78 10.78
CA LYS A 85 8.38 7.33 11.19
C LYS A 85 9.50 6.31 10.98
N GLU A 86 9.25 5.04 11.28
CA GLU A 86 10.20 3.95 11.11
C GLU A 86 10.51 3.67 9.64
N GLU A 87 9.52 3.80 8.75
CA GLU A 87 9.72 3.67 7.31
C GLU A 87 10.55 4.84 6.75
N ILE A 88 10.32 6.05 7.27
CA ILE A 88 11.11 7.25 6.93
C ILE A 88 12.56 7.09 7.41
N GLU A 89 12.78 6.69 8.66
CA GLU A 89 14.12 6.45 9.21
C GLU A 89 14.86 5.37 8.41
N ARG A 90 14.17 4.27 8.06
CA ARG A 90 14.74 3.22 7.21
C ARG A 90 15.11 3.72 5.81
N MET A 91 14.24 4.53 5.21
CA MET A 91 14.49 5.18 3.92
C MET A 91 15.75 6.06 3.99
N GLU A 92 15.89 6.89 5.03
CA GLU A 92 17.05 7.76 5.24
C GLU A 92 18.34 6.95 5.36
N VAL A 93 18.36 5.93 6.23
CA VAL A 93 19.53 5.04 6.41
C VAL A 93 19.97 4.39 5.08
N ILE A 94 19.01 3.93 4.26
CA ILE A 94 19.32 3.33 2.96
C ILE A 94 19.92 4.36 2.00
N LEU A 95 19.33 5.56 1.92
CA LEU A 95 19.79 6.61 1.00
C LEU A 95 21.16 7.17 1.40
N GLU A 96 21.44 7.31 2.70
CA GLU A 96 22.75 7.72 3.22
C GLU A 96 23.87 6.74 2.84
N ASN A 97 23.53 5.46 2.63
CA ASN A 97 24.48 4.41 2.28
C ASN A 97 24.43 4.01 0.79
N LYS A 98 23.81 4.83 -0.06
CA LYS A 98 23.63 4.56 -1.50
C LYS A 98 24.93 4.16 -2.21
N ASP A 99 25.98 4.97 -2.09
CA ASP A 99 27.24 4.75 -2.81
C ASP A 99 27.90 3.41 -2.42
N ARG A 100 27.76 3.01 -1.16
CA ARG A 100 28.28 1.75 -0.65
C ARG A 100 27.48 0.57 -1.20
N ILE A 101 26.15 0.66 -1.20
CA ILE A 101 25.27 -0.37 -1.76
C ILE A 101 25.54 -0.56 -3.26
N GLU A 102 25.70 0.52 -4.01
CA GLU A 102 25.99 0.47 -5.46
C GLU A 102 27.37 -0.12 -5.75
N LYS A 103 28.38 0.21 -4.94
CA LYS A 103 29.76 -0.28 -5.11
C LYS A 103 29.94 -1.74 -4.67
N GLU A 104 29.36 -2.12 -3.53
CA GLU A 104 29.57 -3.43 -2.90
C GLU A 104 28.49 -4.45 -3.30
N GLY A 105 27.40 -4.01 -3.94
CA GLY A 105 26.28 -4.85 -4.38
C GLY A 105 25.31 -5.23 -3.25
N ALA A 106 25.79 -5.32 -2.00
CA ALA A 106 24.98 -5.37 -0.80
C ALA A 106 25.82 -4.99 0.43
N ILE A 107 25.22 -4.40 1.45
CA ILE A 107 25.88 -4.07 2.72
C ILE A 107 25.02 -4.51 3.91
N SER A 108 25.65 -4.74 5.06
CA SER A 108 24.96 -4.96 6.34
C SER A 108 25.00 -3.69 7.19
N ILE A 109 23.85 -3.24 7.67
CA ILE A 109 23.71 -2.14 8.64
C ILE A 109 22.90 -2.67 9.81
N ASN A 110 23.47 -2.67 11.01
CA ASN A 110 22.83 -3.18 12.24
C ASN A 110 22.24 -4.60 12.09
N GLY A 111 22.90 -5.47 11.32
CA GLY A 111 22.45 -6.85 11.09
C GLY A 111 21.39 -7.02 10.00
N ILE A 112 20.98 -5.93 9.33
CA ILE A 112 20.04 -5.96 8.20
C ILE A 112 20.80 -5.75 6.89
N MET A 113 20.55 -6.63 5.91
CA MET A 113 21.14 -6.55 4.58
C MET A 113 20.36 -5.58 3.69
N TYR A 114 21.08 -4.69 3.02
CA TYR A 114 20.55 -3.72 2.06
C TYR A 114 21.24 -3.88 0.70
N ASP A 115 20.45 -3.82 -0.37
CA ASP A 115 20.85 -4.09 -1.75
C ASP A 115 20.18 -3.08 -2.72
N PRO A 116 20.46 -3.11 -4.04
CA PRO A 116 19.87 -2.18 -5.00
C PRO A 116 18.33 -2.14 -5.06
N PRO A 117 17.58 -3.26 -4.91
CA PRO A 117 16.14 -3.22 -4.66
C PRO A 117 15.71 -2.29 -3.52
N HIS A 118 16.44 -2.31 -2.39
CA HIS A 118 16.14 -1.43 -1.26
C HIS A 118 16.35 0.05 -1.60
N LEU A 119 17.35 0.38 -2.41
CA LEU A 119 17.54 1.75 -2.91
C LEU A 119 16.35 2.22 -3.75
N ARG A 120 15.84 1.37 -4.64
CA ARG A 120 14.64 1.68 -5.43
C ARG A 120 13.42 1.89 -4.55
N TRP A 121 13.26 1.10 -3.49
CA TRP A 121 12.21 1.30 -2.50
C TRP A 121 12.35 2.64 -1.79
N ALA A 122 13.54 2.95 -1.26
CA ALA A 122 13.78 4.19 -0.52
C ALA A 122 13.54 5.42 -1.41
N GLN A 123 13.97 5.38 -2.67
CA GLN A 123 13.69 6.47 -3.61
C GLN A 123 12.18 6.63 -3.85
N LYS A 124 11.42 5.53 -3.99
CA LYS A 124 9.95 5.61 -4.15
C LYS A 124 9.27 6.23 -2.92
N VAL A 125 9.72 5.89 -1.71
CA VAL A 125 9.19 6.49 -0.47
C VAL A 125 9.50 7.98 -0.43
N LYS A 126 10.72 8.38 -0.76
CA LYS A 126 11.12 9.80 -0.84
C LYS A 126 10.27 10.57 -1.85
N ASP A 127 10.14 10.05 -3.06
CA ASP A 127 9.34 10.66 -4.12
C ASP A 127 7.85 10.75 -3.76
N TYR A 128 7.35 9.83 -2.92
CA TYR A 128 5.98 9.85 -2.41
C TYR A 128 5.81 10.94 -1.35
N LEU A 129 6.73 11.03 -0.39
CA LEU A 129 6.72 12.07 0.64
C LEU A 129 6.79 13.48 0.04
N ASP A 130 7.59 13.67 -1.00
CA ASP A 130 7.71 14.96 -1.69
C ASP A 130 6.43 15.35 -2.46
N ARG A 131 5.53 14.40 -2.74
CA ARG A 131 4.24 14.64 -3.40
C ARG A 131 3.11 14.97 -2.44
N ILE A 132 3.20 14.54 -1.18
CA ILE A 132 2.13 14.71 -0.18
C ILE A 132 2.40 15.82 0.83
N LYS A 133 3.58 16.45 0.77
CA LYS A 133 3.91 17.70 1.46
C LYS A 133 3.30 18.89 0.71
#